data_AF-A0A4P9WMQ9-F1
#
_entry.id   AF-A0A4P9WMQ9-F1
#
_cell.length_a   1.000
_cell.length_b   1.000
_cell.length_c   1.000
_cell.angle_alpha   90.00
_cell.angle_beta   90.00
_cell.angle_gamma   90.00
#
_symmetry.space_group_name_H-M   'P 1'
#
loop_
_entity.id
_entity.type
_entity.pdbx_description
1 polymer ?
#
loop_
_entity_poly.entity_id
_entity_poly.type
_entity_poly.pdbx_seq_one_letter_code
_entity_poly.pdbx_strand_id
1 'polypeptide(L)'
;LKALEANMYPWIRGGKKFTSAAHLLASFSGRGIVMATGEWHFRFARHCIHSLRIVGSTLPIEVYYAGSGDLAAGHIAELNAIDGVTVLDLADFFDLEIGKVNGWAVKPFAMLASRFREMIFIDADALFFQPPEVMFDFEGYLRTGATFFMDRTMGAGATATRDFFSSFVPYPSDYARAKGRIMRMLSVHEGESGVIVYDKVINFHGLLAAVKMNAAPWRDVMYKVIHGDKESYWMAQELMNLRYEWAPGGGGTVGFLEDLSVCGGLYHPDENYRPLWWNGGVTMNKYTPEGKGMLNLTHWATDRDFDGMRWEWEQAAKPFCLFPKDPVRDIGELTPVEREHGRQFQEAWKRLEGPN
;
A
#
# COMPACT_ATOMS: atom_id res chain seq x y z
N LEU A 1 -30.51 -15.74 1.13
CA LEU A 1 -29.61 -14.56 1.01
C LEU A 1 -29.00 -14.13 2.34
N LYS A 2 -29.79 -13.73 3.37
CA LYS A 2 -29.24 -13.29 4.67
C LYS A 2 -28.26 -14.29 5.33
N ALA A 3 -28.61 -15.58 5.36
CA ALA A 3 -27.75 -16.62 5.92
C ALA A 3 -26.43 -16.81 5.13
N LEU A 4 -26.46 -16.64 3.81
CA LEU A 4 -25.27 -16.70 2.96
C LEU A 4 -24.33 -15.54 3.29
N GLU A 5 -24.85 -14.31 3.35
CA GLU A 5 -24.03 -13.15 3.72
C GLU A 5 -23.48 -13.25 5.14
N ALA A 6 -24.25 -13.77 6.09
CA ALA A 6 -23.78 -13.99 7.46
C ALA A 6 -22.62 -15.01 7.53
N ASN A 7 -22.57 -15.97 6.61
CA ASN A 7 -21.46 -16.92 6.53
C ASN A 7 -20.25 -16.36 5.77
N MET A 8 -20.51 -15.68 4.65
CA MET A 8 -19.45 -15.16 3.77
C MET A 8 -18.77 -13.94 4.38
N TYR A 9 -19.55 -13.00 4.92
CA TYR A 9 -19.11 -11.69 5.43
C TYR A 9 -19.63 -11.43 6.85
N PRO A 10 -19.27 -12.30 7.82
CA PRO A 10 -19.81 -12.23 9.18
C PRO A 10 -19.49 -10.91 9.87
N TRP A 11 -18.34 -10.28 9.58
CA TRP A 11 -17.95 -8.97 10.13
C TRP A 11 -18.85 -7.81 9.68
N ILE A 12 -19.44 -7.87 8.47
CA ILE A 12 -20.42 -6.86 8.02
C ILE A 12 -21.72 -7.02 8.81
N ARG A 13 -22.18 -8.27 8.98
CA ARG A 13 -23.44 -8.57 9.66
C ARG A 13 -23.35 -8.42 11.18
N GLY A 14 -22.18 -8.64 11.77
CA GLY A 14 -21.89 -8.40 13.18
C GLY A 14 -21.61 -6.93 13.49
N GLY A 15 -21.26 -6.13 12.48
CA GLY A 15 -21.05 -4.69 12.61
C GLY A 15 -22.33 -3.91 12.87
N LYS A 16 -22.16 -2.65 13.32
CA LYS A 16 -23.28 -1.77 13.71
C LYS A 16 -23.80 -0.90 12.56
N LYS A 17 -22.95 -0.61 11.57
CA LYS A 17 -23.24 0.41 10.55
C LYS A 17 -24.03 -0.10 9.35
N PHE A 18 -23.73 -1.31 8.88
CA PHE A 18 -24.31 -1.84 7.64
C PHE A 18 -25.16 -3.06 7.90
N THR A 19 -26.30 -3.12 7.22
CA THR A 19 -27.27 -4.21 7.36
C THR A 19 -27.07 -5.32 6.34
N SER A 20 -26.25 -5.13 5.31
CA SER A 20 -25.89 -6.10 4.28
C SER A 20 -24.70 -5.61 3.45
N ALA A 21 -24.11 -6.50 2.63
CA ALA A 21 -23.09 -6.09 1.67
C ALA A 21 -23.67 -5.13 0.61
N ALA A 22 -24.94 -5.29 0.23
CA ALA A 22 -25.62 -4.37 -0.68
C ALA A 22 -25.82 -2.97 -0.07
N HIS A 23 -26.15 -2.86 1.23
CA HIS A 23 -26.24 -1.57 1.91
C HIS A 23 -24.87 -0.88 1.96
N LEU A 24 -23.81 -1.63 2.25
CA LEU A 24 -22.44 -1.11 2.19
C LEU A 24 -22.07 -0.61 0.79
N LEU A 25 -22.31 -1.41 -0.25
CA LEU A 25 -22.02 -1.04 -1.64
C LEU A 25 -22.73 0.26 -2.05
N ALA A 26 -23.99 0.43 -1.65
CA ALA A 26 -24.77 1.62 -1.95
C ALA A 26 -24.31 2.89 -1.21
N SER A 27 -23.44 2.76 -0.19
CA SER A 27 -22.94 3.89 0.59
C SER A 27 -21.74 4.62 -0.04
N PHE A 28 -21.09 4.00 -1.03
CA PHE A 28 -19.86 4.53 -1.59
C PHE A 28 -20.09 5.70 -2.55
N SER A 29 -19.35 6.79 -2.36
CA SER A 29 -19.43 7.98 -3.20
C SER A 29 -18.14 8.82 -3.18
N GLY A 30 -17.87 9.55 -4.26
CA GLY A 30 -16.75 10.47 -4.37
C GLY A 30 -15.37 9.81 -4.41
N ARG A 31 -14.34 10.67 -4.38
CA ARG A 31 -12.92 10.30 -4.40
C ARG A 31 -12.23 10.69 -3.08
N GLY A 32 -11.25 9.90 -2.64
CA GLY A 32 -10.45 10.25 -1.47
C GLY A 32 -9.32 9.28 -1.15
N ILE A 33 -8.56 9.62 -0.10
CA ILE A 33 -7.45 8.82 0.41
C ILE A 33 -7.92 8.04 1.63
N VAL A 34 -7.48 6.79 1.73
CA VAL A 34 -7.72 5.92 2.89
C VAL A 34 -6.39 5.56 3.51
N MET A 35 -6.27 5.66 4.82
CA MET A 35 -5.07 5.28 5.55
C MET A 35 -5.45 4.42 6.76
N ALA A 36 -4.60 3.46 7.10
CA ALA A 36 -4.68 2.75 8.37
C ALA A 36 -3.50 3.19 9.26
N THR A 37 -3.76 3.44 10.53
CA THR A 37 -2.73 3.78 11.51
C THR A 37 -3.02 3.14 12.86
N GLY A 38 -1.98 3.04 13.69
CA GLY A 38 -2.06 2.76 15.12
C GLY A 38 -0.99 3.56 15.85
N GLU A 39 -0.86 3.37 17.15
CA GLU A 39 -0.03 4.21 18.03
C GLU A 39 1.42 4.32 17.56
N TRP A 40 2.03 3.20 17.18
CA TRP A 40 3.40 3.19 16.67
C TRP A 40 3.54 3.94 15.33
N HIS A 41 2.50 3.94 14.50
CA HIS A 41 2.49 4.56 13.17
C HIS A 41 1.98 6.01 13.19
N PHE A 42 1.46 6.51 14.31
CA PHE A 42 0.83 7.84 14.41
C PHE A 42 1.69 8.94 13.81
N ARG A 43 2.96 9.01 14.20
CA ARG A 43 3.89 10.03 13.70
C ARG A 43 4.09 9.93 12.19
N PHE A 44 4.20 8.72 11.66
CA PHE A 44 4.29 8.48 10.23
C PHE A 44 3.02 8.95 9.52
N ALA A 45 1.84 8.53 9.99
CA ALA A 45 0.56 8.92 9.41
C ALA A 45 0.40 10.46 9.34
N ARG A 46 0.71 11.14 10.45
CA ARG A 46 0.69 12.61 10.51
C ARG A 46 1.70 13.24 9.54
N HIS A 47 2.90 12.68 9.44
CA HIS A 47 3.93 13.13 8.51
C HIS A 47 3.54 12.93 7.04
N CYS A 48 2.99 11.77 6.70
CA CYS A 48 2.47 11.45 5.38
C CYS A 48 1.38 12.44 4.98
N ILE A 49 0.38 12.68 5.84
CA ILE A 49 -0.70 13.63 5.58
C ILE A 49 -0.16 15.03 5.29
N HIS A 50 0.78 15.54 6.10
CA HIS A 50 1.41 16.83 5.84
C HIS A 50 2.20 16.84 4.52
N SER A 51 2.89 15.74 4.20
CA SER A 51 3.65 15.59 2.95
C SER A 51 2.75 15.54 1.71
N LEU A 52 1.57 14.93 1.81
CA LEU A 52 0.56 14.94 0.76
C LEU A 52 0.07 16.36 0.45
N ARG A 53 -0.04 17.23 1.47
CA ARG A 53 -0.37 18.65 1.27
C ARG A 53 0.79 19.43 0.65
N ILE A 54 2.03 19.11 0.98
CA ILE A 54 3.22 19.71 0.37
C ILE A 54 3.23 19.50 -1.15
N VAL A 55 2.92 18.27 -1.61
CA VAL A 55 2.86 17.96 -3.05
C VAL A 55 1.56 18.43 -3.72
N GLY A 56 0.69 19.14 -3.00
CA GLY A 56 -0.49 19.78 -3.55
C GLY A 56 -1.76 18.93 -3.57
N SER A 57 -1.81 17.78 -2.89
CA SER A 57 -3.02 16.96 -2.83
C SER A 57 -4.13 17.66 -2.05
N THR A 58 -5.31 17.76 -2.65
CA THR A 58 -6.51 18.33 -1.99
C THR A 58 -7.56 17.29 -1.64
N LEU A 59 -7.29 16.00 -1.85
CA LEU A 59 -8.24 14.95 -1.55
C LEU A 59 -8.59 14.90 -0.06
N PRO A 60 -9.87 14.62 0.28
CA PRO A 60 -10.25 14.27 1.64
C PRO A 60 -9.59 12.95 2.05
N ILE A 61 -9.23 12.82 3.33
CA ILE A 61 -8.51 11.68 3.88
C ILE A 61 -9.32 11.06 5.01
N GLU A 62 -9.62 9.77 4.92
CA GLU A 62 -10.16 8.98 6.03
C GLU A 62 -9.04 8.12 6.63
N VAL A 63 -8.76 8.34 7.92
CA VAL A 63 -7.74 7.59 8.68
C VAL A 63 -8.44 6.63 9.63
N TYR A 64 -8.11 5.36 9.54
CA TYR A 64 -8.74 4.29 10.30
C TYR A 64 -7.79 3.71 11.36
N TYR A 65 -8.33 3.43 12.53
CA TYR A 65 -7.71 2.64 13.59
C TYR A 65 -8.66 1.52 14.04
N ALA A 66 -8.15 0.51 14.74
CA ALA A 66 -8.87 -0.71 15.12
C ALA A 66 -9.17 -0.79 16.63
N GLY A 67 -10.17 -0.04 17.08
CA GLY A 67 -10.64 -0.06 18.48
C GLY A 67 -9.84 0.84 19.42
N SER A 68 -10.38 1.07 20.61
CA SER A 68 -9.88 2.08 21.57
C SER A 68 -8.46 1.84 22.09
N GLY A 69 -7.90 0.64 21.91
CA GLY A 69 -6.54 0.31 22.30
C GLY A 69 -5.48 0.57 21.22
N ASP A 70 -5.90 0.90 19.99
CA ASP A 70 -4.99 0.98 18.84
C ASP A 70 -4.40 2.38 18.63
N LEU A 71 -5.15 3.45 18.97
CA LEU A 71 -4.68 4.84 18.85
C LEU A 71 -5.18 5.69 20.02
N ALA A 72 -4.28 6.46 20.63
CA ALA A 72 -4.63 7.31 21.77
C ALA A 72 -5.59 8.46 21.39
N ALA A 73 -6.47 8.86 22.32
CA ALA A 73 -7.45 9.92 22.09
C ALA A 73 -6.83 11.28 21.74
N GLY A 74 -5.65 11.60 22.29
CA GLY A 74 -4.89 12.81 21.93
C GLY A 74 -4.44 12.79 20.47
N HIS A 75 -3.90 11.65 20.01
CA HIS A 75 -3.49 11.44 18.63
C HIS A 75 -4.66 11.46 17.64
N ILE A 76 -5.83 10.93 18.04
CA ILE A 76 -7.07 11.07 17.27
C ILE A 76 -7.46 12.54 17.12
N ALA A 77 -7.38 13.33 18.20
CA ALA A 77 -7.70 14.75 18.15
C ALA A 77 -6.72 15.54 17.27
N GLU A 78 -5.42 15.24 17.34
CA GLU A 78 -4.40 15.86 16.50
C GLU A 78 -4.62 15.60 15.00
N LEU A 79 -4.93 14.37 14.61
CA LEU A 79 -5.20 14.04 13.21
C LEU A 79 -6.49 14.68 12.72
N ASN A 80 -7.56 14.68 13.52
CA ASN A 80 -8.83 15.35 13.18
C ASN A 80 -8.69 16.88 13.10
N ALA A 81 -7.68 17.48 13.72
CA ALA A 81 -7.42 18.92 13.62
C ALA A 81 -6.79 19.31 12.26
N ILE A 82 -6.37 18.35 11.44
CA ILE A 82 -5.82 18.60 10.10
C ILE A 82 -6.97 18.76 9.11
N ASP A 83 -6.94 19.83 8.31
CA ASP A 83 -7.97 20.12 7.32
C ASP A 83 -8.15 18.99 6.29
N GLY A 84 -9.40 18.65 6.02
CA GLY A 84 -9.79 17.55 5.14
C GLY A 84 -9.49 16.14 5.65
N VAL A 85 -9.15 15.97 6.94
CA VAL A 85 -8.91 14.66 7.57
C VAL A 85 -10.07 14.27 8.46
N THR A 86 -10.47 13.00 8.43
CA THR A 86 -11.44 12.42 9.36
C THR A 86 -10.90 11.11 9.90
N VAL A 87 -10.80 10.99 11.23
CA VAL A 87 -10.33 9.78 11.91
C VAL A 87 -11.52 8.95 12.39
N LEU A 88 -11.52 7.65 12.08
CA LEU A 88 -12.65 6.76 12.26
C LEU A 88 -12.22 5.44 12.92
N ASP A 89 -13.01 4.93 13.86
CA ASP A 89 -12.81 3.60 14.45
C ASP A 89 -13.44 2.53 13.58
N LEU A 90 -12.68 1.50 13.19
CA LEU A 90 -13.24 0.34 12.47
C LEU A 90 -14.29 -0.43 13.28
N ALA A 91 -14.23 -0.38 14.62
CA ALA A 91 -15.20 -1.02 15.50
C ALA A 91 -16.62 -0.43 15.39
N ASP A 92 -16.75 0.78 14.82
CA ASP A 92 -18.06 1.37 14.50
C ASP A 92 -18.69 0.76 13.24
N PHE A 93 -17.88 0.13 12.39
CA PHE A 93 -18.29 -0.39 11.08
C PHE A 93 -18.49 -1.91 11.13
N PHE A 94 -17.58 -2.61 11.79
CA PHE A 94 -17.48 -4.06 11.78
C PHE A 94 -17.26 -4.63 13.18
N ASP A 95 -17.66 -5.88 13.38
CA ASP A 95 -17.22 -6.66 14.55
C ASP A 95 -15.79 -7.15 14.31
N LEU A 96 -14.81 -6.53 14.98
CA LEU A 96 -13.38 -6.80 14.76
C LEU A 96 -12.92 -8.12 15.39
N GLU A 97 -13.64 -8.63 16.39
CA GLU A 97 -13.38 -9.94 16.98
C GLU A 97 -13.69 -11.03 15.94
N ILE A 98 -14.77 -10.82 15.16
CA ILE A 98 -15.07 -11.63 13.99
C ILE A 98 -14.04 -11.35 12.89
N GLY A 99 -13.05 -12.23 12.81
CA GLY A 99 -11.93 -12.11 11.87
C GLY A 99 -10.62 -11.68 12.53
N LYS A 100 -10.64 -11.38 13.84
CA LYS A 100 -9.47 -11.00 14.65
C LYS A 100 -8.67 -9.86 14.02
N VAL A 101 -9.34 -8.80 13.59
CA VAL A 101 -8.74 -7.72 12.77
C VAL A 101 -7.65 -6.99 13.56
N ASN A 102 -6.39 -7.12 13.12
CA ASN A 102 -5.23 -6.45 13.70
C ASN A 102 -4.04 -6.42 12.71
N GLY A 103 -3.02 -5.63 13.02
CA GLY A 103 -1.81 -5.52 12.21
C GLY A 103 -2.13 -5.17 10.75
N TRP A 104 -1.50 -5.88 9.80
CA TRP A 104 -1.74 -5.66 8.37
C TRP A 104 -3.19 -5.89 7.93
N ALA A 105 -3.96 -6.70 8.65
CA ALA A 105 -5.35 -6.96 8.29
C ALA A 105 -6.27 -5.72 8.45
N VAL A 106 -5.82 -4.68 9.16
CA VAL A 106 -6.58 -3.42 9.28
C VAL A 106 -6.77 -2.74 7.92
N LYS A 107 -5.79 -2.83 7.01
CA LYS A 107 -5.79 -2.14 5.71
C LYS A 107 -7.00 -2.48 4.82
N PRO A 108 -7.30 -3.75 4.49
CA PRO A 108 -8.46 -4.07 3.67
C PRO A 108 -9.79 -3.74 4.35
N PHE A 109 -9.85 -3.78 5.68
CA PHE A 109 -11.04 -3.35 6.43
C PHE A 109 -11.24 -1.83 6.38
N ALA A 110 -10.17 -1.03 6.48
CA ALA A 110 -10.20 0.42 6.26
C ALA A 110 -10.67 0.77 4.84
N MET A 111 -10.12 0.09 3.84
CA MET A 111 -10.56 0.21 2.45
C MET A 111 -12.06 -0.09 2.32
N LEU A 112 -12.55 -1.17 2.92
CA LEU A 112 -13.96 -1.55 2.88
C LEU A 112 -14.87 -0.54 3.61
N ALA A 113 -14.45 -0.06 4.78
CA ALA A 113 -15.20 0.89 5.62
C ALA A 113 -15.32 2.30 5.02
N SER A 114 -14.31 2.73 4.24
CA SER A 114 -14.27 4.08 3.68
C SER A 114 -15.52 4.46 2.91
N ARG A 115 -15.90 5.73 2.94
CA ARG A 115 -17.07 6.19 2.17
C ARG A 115 -16.77 6.36 0.68
N PHE A 116 -15.50 6.41 0.30
CA PHE A 116 -15.11 6.73 -1.07
C PHE A 116 -15.50 5.63 -2.05
N ARG A 117 -15.99 6.01 -3.23
CA ARG A 117 -16.16 5.04 -4.33
C ARG A 117 -14.81 4.75 -4.97
N GLU A 118 -14.12 5.81 -5.39
CA GLU A 118 -12.79 5.74 -5.98
C GLU A 118 -11.79 6.18 -4.91
N MET A 119 -10.85 5.31 -4.56
CA MET A 119 -9.95 5.57 -3.44
C MET A 119 -8.52 5.23 -3.77
N ILE A 120 -7.62 5.91 -3.06
CA ILE A 120 -6.20 5.59 -3.01
C ILE A 120 -5.91 5.23 -1.56
N PHE A 121 -5.68 3.95 -1.30
CA PHE A 121 -5.13 3.52 -0.02
C PHE A 121 -3.65 3.92 0.04
N ILE A 122 -3.19 4.47 1.16
CA ILE A 122 -1.81 4.90 1.38
C ILE A 122 -1.37 4.43 2.77
N ASP A 123 -0.25 3.71 2.85
CA ASP A 123 0.39 3.35 4.10
C ASP A 123 0.86 4.59 4.88
N ALA A 124 0.85 4.49 6.21
CA ALA A 124 1.21 5.60 7.09
C ALA A 124 2.60 6.20 6.79
N ASP A 125 3.53 5.45 6.23
CA ASP A 125 4.89 5.85 5.92
C ASP A 125 5.21 5.90 4.41
N ALA A 126 4.19 5.96 3.57
CA ALA A 126 4.35 6.22 2.14
C ALA A 126 4.41 7.73 1.87
N LEU A 127 5.37 8.16 1.05
CA LEU A 127 5.57 9.56 0.67
C LEU A 127 5.56 9.69 -0.85
N PHE A 128 5.22 10.88 -1.33
CA PHE A 128 4.93 11.13 -2.74
C PHE A 128 5.75 12.30 -3.28
N PHE A 129 6.05 12.28 -4.58
CA PHE A 129 6.60 13.42 -5.32
C PHE A 129 5.54 14.16 -6.13
N GLN A 130 4.38 13.53 -6.36
CA GLN A 130 3.24 14.08 -7.10
C GLN A 130 1.97 14.00 -6.23
N PRO A 131 0.93 14.84 -6.47
CA PRO A 131 -0.38 14.60 -5.88
C PRO A 131 -0.85 13.17 -6.22
N PRO A 132 -1.27 12.34 -5.25
CA PRO A 132 -1.65 10.96 -5.52
C PRO A 132 -2.87 10.85 -6.43
N GLU A 133 -3.73 11.89 -6.49
CA GLU A 133 -4.89 11.93 -7.40
C GLU A 133 -4.56 11.72 -8.89
N VAL A 134 -3.30 11.93 -9.33
CA VAL A 134 -2.88 11.62 -10.71
C VAL A 134 -3.09 10.14 -11.06
N MET A 135 -3.09 9.25 -10.06
CA MET A 135 -3.29 7.82 -10.28
C MET A 135 -4.73 7.46 -10.69
N PHE A 136 -5.70 8.36 -10.48
CA PHE A 136 -7.06 8.18 -11.01
C PHE A 136 -7.14 8.38 -12.53
N ASP A 137 -6.11 8.97 -13.13
CA ASP A 137 -6.03 9.19 -14.57
C ASP A 137 -5.17 8.14 -15.27
N PHE A 138 -4.53 7.23 -14.53
CA PHE A 138 -3.75 6.14 -15.12
C PHE A 138 -4.62 5.30 -16.05
N GLU A 139 -4.10 4.99 -17.24
CA GLU A 139 -4.88 4.24 -18.22
C GLU A 139 -5.32 2.88 -17.67
N GLY A 140 -4.47 2.23 -16.89
CA GLY A 140 -4.76 0.95 -16.25
C GLY A 140 -5.91 1.05 -15.24
N TYR A 141 -5.98 2.15 -14.49
CA TYR A 141 -7.08 2.43 -13.57
C TYR A 141 -8.37 2.71 -14.32
N LEU A 142 -8.34 3.57 -15.35
CA LEU A 142 -9.52 3.89 -16.15
C LEU A 142 -10.14 2.65 -16.82
N ARG A 143 -9.32 1.65 -17.18
CA ARG A 143 -9.80 0.39 -17.80
C ARG A 143 -10.40 -0.61 -16.80
N THR A 144 -9.91 -0.65 -15.56
CA THR A 144 -10.20 -1.76 -14.64
C THR A 144 -10.81 -1.32 -13.31
N GLY A 145 -10.65 -0.06 -12.95
CA GLY A 145 -10.91 0.46 -11.62
C GLY A 145 -9.99 -0.14 -10.53
N ALA A 146 -8.91 -0.82 -10.88
CA ALA A 146 -7.98 -1.42 -9.92
C ALA A 146 -6.54 -1.37 -10.42
N THR A 147 -5.71 -0.57 -9.77
CA THR A 147 -4.27 -0.49 -10.06
C THR A 147 -3.46 -0.83 -8.81
N PHE A 148 -2.51 -1.75 -9.00
CA PHE A 148 -1.60 -2.21 -7.96
C PHE A 148 -0.16 -1.92 -8.33
N PHE A 149 0.73 -1.94 -7.34
CA PHE A 149 2.16 -1.72 -7.53
C PHE A 149 2.93 -3.01 -7.28
N MET A 150 3.98 -3.21 -8.07
CA MET A 150 4.82 -4.40 -7.99
C MET A 150 5.85 -4.28 -6.86
N ASP A 151 6.03 -5.30 -6.01
CA ASP A 151 7.15 -5.32 -5.03
C ASP A 151 8.49 -5.58 -5.75
N ARG A 152 9.58 -5.63 -4.99
CA ARG A 152 10.94 -5.95 -5.44
C ARG A 152 10.96 -7.33 -6.10
N THR A 153 11.60 -7.42 -7.26
CA THR A 153 11.88 -8.72 -7.89
C THR A 153 13.03 -9.41 -7.15
N MET A 154 12.73 -10.49 -6.43
CA MET A 154 13.73 -11.19 -5.62
C MET A 154 13.32 -12.62 -5.28
N GLY A 155 14.28 -13.48 -4.93
CA GLY A 155 13.98 -14.86 -4.52
C GLY A 155 13.61 -15.78 -5.70
N ALA A 156 14.17 -15.53 -6.88
CA ALA A 156 13.94 -16.32 -8.07
C ALA A 156 14.15 -17.83 -7.83
N GLY A 157 13.30 -18.65 -8.45
CA GLY A 157 13.27 -20.11 -8.32
C GLY A 157 12.43 -20.65 -7.16
N ALA A 158 12.02 -19.79 -6.20
CA ALA A 158 11.11 -20.21 -5.14
C ALA A 158 9.69 -20.47 -5.69
N THR A 159 9.02 -21.52 -5.20
CA THR A 159 7.71 -21.95 -5.70
C THR A 159 6.58 -21.82 -4.68
N ALA A 160 6.88 -21.59 -3.41
CA ALA A 160 5.89 -21.65 -2.32
C ALA A 160 4.65 -20.77 -2.58
N THR A 161 4.85 -19.49 -2.94
CA THR A 161 3.73 -18.58 -3.22
C THR A 161 2.96 -18.97 -4.48
N ARG A 162 3.65 -19.43 -5.53
CA ARG A 162 3.02 -19.91 -6.77
C ARG A 162 2.16 -21.14 -6.51
N ASP A 163 2.71 -22.12 -5.81
CA ASP A 163 2.04 -23.40 -5.52
C ASP A 163 0.83 -23.17 -4.62
N PHE A 164 0.97 -22.29 -3.62
CA PHE A 164 -0.13 -21.85 -2.78
C PHE A 164 -1.22 -21.14 -3.58
N PHE A 165 -0.87 -20.14 -4.39
CA PHE A 165 -1.83 -19.43 -5.24
C PHE A 165 -2.57 -20.39 -6.19
N SER A 166 -1.84 -21.28 -6.85
CA SER A 166 -2.39 -22.27 -7.79
C SER A 166 -3.33 -23.28 -7.11
N SER A 167 -3.22 -23.46 -5.79
CA SER A 167 -4.08 -24.38 -5.03
C SER A 167 -5.52 -23.89 -4.88
N PHE A 168 -5.76 -22.57 -4.96
CA PHE A 168 -7.10 -21.98 -4.86
C PHE A 168 -7.50 -21.16 -6.09
N VAL A 169 -6.56 -20.81 -6.98
CA VAL A 169 -6.82 -20.26 -8.32
C VAL A 169 -6.18 -21.18 -9.38
N PRO A 170 -6.85 -22.29 -9.75
CA PRO A 170 -6.28 -23.26 -10.70
C PRO A 170 -6.21 -22.75 -12.15
N TYR A 171 -7.00 -21.72 -12.47
CA TYR A 171 -7.07 -21.12 -13.81
C TYR A 171 -6.85 -19.61 -13.74
N PRO A 172 -5.63 -19.14 -13.41
CA PRO A 172 -5.35 -17.71 -13.38
C PRO A 172 -5.45 -17.11 -14.78
N SER A 173 -5.65 -15.81 -14.88
CA SER A 173 -5.79 -15.09 -16.15
C SER A 173 -4.56 -15.27 -17.06
N ASP A 174 -4.73 -15.06 -18.37
CA ASP A 174 -3.61 -15.05 -19.31
C ASP A 174 -2.55 -14.01 -18.90
N TYR A 175 -3.01 -12.90 -18.33
CA TYR A 175 -2.14 -11.85 -17.81
C TYR A 175 -1.27 -12.38 -16.66
N ALA A 176 -1.87 -12.94 -15.61
CA ALA A 176 -1.12 -13.49 -14.48
C ALA A 176 -0.19 -14.64 -14.91
N ARG A 177 -0.63 -15.53 -15.81
CA ARG A 177 0.22 -16.62 -16.34
C ARG A 177 1.41 -16.11 -17.14
N ALA A 178 1.18 -15.17 -18.06
CA ALA A 178 2.21 -14.73 -19.00
C ALA A 178 3.12 -13.64 -18.45
N LYS A 179 2.62 -12.82 -17.52
CA LYS A 179 3.32 -11.62 -17.01
C LYS A 179 3.64 -11.68 -15.53
N GLY A 180 2.89 -12.43 -14.70
CA GLY A 180 3.12 -12.51 -13.26
C GLY A 180 4.49 -13.10 -12.93
N ARG A 181 5.27 -12.39 -12.10
CA ARG A 181 6.62 -12.80 -11.66
C ARG A 181 6.56 -14.03 -10.77
N ILE A 182 5.59 -14.15 -9.87
CA ILE A 182 5.37 -15.34 -9.04
C ILE A 182 5.04 -16.55 -9.93
N MET A 183 4.15 -16.39 -10.90
CA MET A 183 3.79 -17.49 -11.82
C MET A 183 4.98 -17.96 -12.64
N ARG A 184 5.87 -17.04 -13.00
CA ARG A 184 7.12 -17.32 -13.73
C ARG A 184 8.31 -17.67 -12.82
N MET A 185 8.10 -17.77 -11.51
CA MET A 185 9.14 -18.03 -10.49
C MET A 185 10.30 -17.03 -10.49
N LEU A 186 10.03 -15.79 -10.90
CA LEU A 186 11.01 -14.69 -10.92
C LEU A 186 11.05 -13.94 -9.59
N SER A 187 9.98 -14.02 -8.80
CA SER A 187 9.90 -13.36 -7.49
C SER A 187 9.10 -14.20 -6.48
N VAL A 188 9.39 -14.00 -5.19
CA VAL A 188 8.54 -14.47 -4.08
C VAL A 188 7.42 -13.48 -3.73
N HIS A 189 7.55 -12.23 -4.16
CA HIS A 189 6.59 -11.14 -3.96
C HIS A 189 6.13 -10.58 -5.29
N GLU A 190 4.82 -10.45 -5.48
CA GLU A 190 4.26 -9.83 -6.67
C GLU A 190 3.83 -8.41 -6.36
N GLY A 191 2.97 -8.22 -5.37
CA GLY A 191 2.37 -6.94 -5.03
C GLY A 191 3.03 -6.23 -3.84
N GLU A 192 3.06 -4.91 -3.91
CA GLU A 192 3.27 -4.01 -2.79
C GLU A 192 1.93 -3.35 -2.42
N SER A 193 1.55 -3.39 -1.15
CA SER A 193 0.28 -2.83 -0.64
C SER A 193 0.41 -1.47 0.04
N GLY A 194 1.60 -0.86 0.01
CA GLY A 194 1.81 0.51 0.48
C GLY A 194 0.94 1.55 -0.22
N VAL A 195 0.56 1.30 -1.48
CA VAL A 195 -0.42 2.11 -2.22
C VAL A 195 -1.33 1.20 -3.06
N ILE A 196 -2.64 1.44 -3.02
CA ILE A 196 -3.63 0.70 -3.83
C ILE A 196 -4.66 1.69 -4.39
N VAL A 197 -4.91 1.64 -5.69
CA VAL A 197 -5.91 2.50 -6.36
C VAL A 197 -7.11 1.65 -6.75
N TYR A 198 -8.31 2.04 -6.31
CA TYR A 198 -9.48 1.15 -6.39
C TYR A 198 -10.81 1.89 -6.56
N ASP A 199 -11.62 1.53 -7.56
CA ASP A 199 -13.07 1.80 -7.61
C ASP A 199 -13.79 0.62 -6.94
N LYS A 200 -14.31 0.88 -5.74
CA LYS A 200 -15.00 -0.12 -4.91
C LYS A 200 -16.35 -0.54 -5.45
N VAL A 201 -16.96 0.21 -6.37
CA VAL A 201 -18.22 -0.20 -7.02
C VAL A 201 -17.93 -1.19 -8.14
N ILE A 202 -16.90 -0.94 -8.96
CA ILE A 202 -16.48 -1.88 -10.01
C ILE A 202 -15.92 -3.16 -9.41
N ASN A 203 -15.10 -3.04 -8.36
CA ASN A 203 -14.30 -4.14 -7.83
C ASN A 203 -14.79 -4.62 -6.45
N PHE A 204 -16.06 -4.40 -6.10
CA PHE A 204 -16.59 -4.68 -4.76
C PHE A 204 -16.33 -6.12 -4.29
N HIS A 205 -16.56 -7.10 -5.17
CA HIS A 205 -16.37 -8.50 -4.84
C HIS A 205 -14.90 -8.88 -4.67
N GLY A 206 -14.00 -8.25 -5.43
CA GLY A 206 -12.55 -8.38 -5.24
C GLY A 206 -12.14 -7.87 -3.86
N LEU A 207 -12.65 -6.70 -3.45
CA LEU A 207 -12.37 -6.17 -2.11
C LEU A 207 -12.93 -7.06 -1.00
N LEU A 208 -14.15 -7.60 -1.13
CA LEU A 208 -14.71 -8.54 -0.16
C LEU A 208 -13.87 -9.82 -0.04
N ALA A 209 -13.33 -10.33 -1.15
CA ALA A 209 -12.43 -11.46 -1.16
C ALA A 209 -11.07 -11.13 -0.50
N ALA A 210 -10.50 -9.95 -0.78
CA ALA A 210 -9.28 -9.49 -0.10
C ALA A 210 -9.48 -9.35 1.42
N VAL A 211 -10.63 -8.81 1.86
CA VAL A 211 -11.00 -8.75 3.29
C VAL A 211 -11.12 -10.16 3.87
N LYS A 212 -11.73 -11.12 3.16
CA LYS A 212 -11.83 -12.52 3.59
C LYS A 212 -10.45 -13.16 3.76
N MET A 213 -9.53 -12.92 2.82
CA MET A 213 -8.14 -13.41 2.89
C MET A 213 -7.39 -12.86 4.10
N ASN A 214 -7.74 -11.65 4.57
CA ASN A 214 -7.13 -10.98 5.71
C ASN A 214 -7.90 -11.14 7.03
N ALA A 215 -9.01 -11.88 7.03
CA ALA A 215 -9.78 -12.21 8.22
C ALA A 215 -9.51 -13.65 8.67
N ALA A 216 -9.51 -13.90 9.98
CA ALA A 216 -9.48 -15.25 10.52
C ALA A 216 -10.69 -16.09 10.01
N PRO A 217 -10.52 -17.39 9.75
CA PRO A 217 -9.28 -18.16 9.90
C PRO A 217 -8.34 -18.07 8.68
N TRP A 218 -8.77 -17.49 7.56
CA TRP A 218 -8.05 -17.52 6.30
C TRP A 218 -6.74 -16.74 6.35
N ARG A 219 -6.71 -15.61 7.06
CA ARG A 219 -5.47 -14.86 7.32
C ARG A 219 -4.35 -15.75 7.85
N ASP A 220 -4.68 -16.63 8.79
CA ASP A 220 -3.69 -17.48 9.45
C ASP A 220 -3.15 -18.58 8.50
N VAL A 221 -3.85 -18.84 7.40
CA VAL A 221 -3.38 -19.69 6.29
C VAL A 221 -2.56 -18.86 5.30
N MET A 222 -3.07 -17.71 4.87
CA MET A 222 -2.42 -16.81 3.92
C MET A 222 -1.04 -16.38 4.43
N TYR A 223 -0.98 -15.83 5.65
CA TYR A 223 0.23 -15.21 6.21
C TYR A 223 1.34 -16.22 6.57
N LYS A 224 1.07 -17.53 6.46
CA LYS A 224 2.12 -18.55 6.53
C LYS A 224 2.97 -18.63 5.26
N VAL A 225 2.43 -18.13 4.15
CA VAL A 225 3.08 -18.18 2.83
C VAL A 225 3.41 -16.79 2.32
N ILE A 226 2.48 -15.84 2.46
CA ILE A 226 2.66 -14.45 1.98
C ILE A 226 3.07 -13.52 3.12
N HIS A 227 3.72 -12.40 2.77
CA HIS A 227 4.17 -11.41 3.73
C HIS A 227 3.06 -10.39 4.02
N GLY A 228 2.29 -10.64 5.09
CA GLY A 228 1.16 -9.79 5.46
C GLY A 228 0.08 -9.76 4.39
N ASP A 229 -0.52 -8.59 4.17
CA ASP A 229 -1.68 -8.43 3.30
C ASP A 229 -1.33 -8.32 1.80
N LYS A 230 -0.05 -8.07 1.48
CA LYS A 230 0.42 -7.56 0.17
C LYS A 230 -0.13 -8.28 -1.06
N GLU A 231 -0.14 -9.62 -1.04
CA GLU A 231 -0.58 -10.41 -2.20
C GLU A 231 -2.11 -10.56 -2.29
N SER A 232 -2.84 -10.22 -1.22
CA SER A 232 -4.27 -10.52 -1.11
C SER A 232 -5.12 -9.81 -2.16
N TYR A 233 -4.71 -8.62 -2.60
CA TYR A 233 -5.52 -7.78 -3.48
C TYR A 233 -5.57 -8.32 -4.90
N TRP A 234 -4.41 -8.59 -5.52
CA TRP A 234 -4.37 -9.15 -6.87
C TRP A 234 -4.82 -10.62 -6.86
N MET A 235 -4.49 -11.40 -5.83
CA MET A 235 -4.98 -12.77 -5.69
C MET A 235 -6.52 -12.80 -5.60
N ALA A 236 -7.13 -11.83 -4.91
CA ALA A 236 -8.57 -11.70 -4.86
C ALA A 236 -9.17 -11.33 -6.22
N GLN A 237 -8.52 -10.47 -7.01
CA GLN A 237 -8.97 -10.17 -8.37
C GLN A 237 -8.92 -11.41 -9.27
N GLU A 238 -7.82 -12.16 -9.23
CA GLU A 238 -7.68 -13.42 -9.96
C GLU A 238 -8.72 -14.47 -9.53
N LEU A 239 -8.93 -14.64 -8.22
CA LEU A 239 -9.94 -15.57 -7.68
C LEU A 239 -11.36 -15.20 -8.14
N MET A 240 -11.66 -13.91 -8.23
CA MET A 240 -12.97 -13.41 -8.64
C MET A 240 -13.10 -13.23 -10.15
N ASN A 241 -12.06 -13.55 -10.93
CA ASN A 241 -11.97 -13.31 -12.38
C ASN A 241 -12.27 -11.84 -12.74
N LEU A 242 -11.72 -10.91 -11.96
CA LEU A 242 -11.83 -9.47 -12.15
C LEU A 242 -10.52 -8.93 -12.75
N ARG A 243 -10.66 -7.92 -13.61
CA ARG A 243 -9.50 -7.28 -14.25
C ARG A 243 -8.82 -6.33 -13.26
N TYR A 244 -7.50 -6.24 -13.36
CA TYR A 244 -6.65 -5.27 -12.69
C TYR A 244 -5.44 -4.98 -13.56
N GLU A 245 -4.70 -3.93 -13.22
CA GLU A 245 -3.46 -3.57 -13.91
C GLU A 245 -2.36 -3.29 -12.90
N TRP A 246 -1.13 -3.67 -13.26
CA TRP A 246 0.06 -3.21 -12.55
C TRP A 246 0.47 -1.84 -13.06
N ALA A 247 0.78 -0.91 -12.16
CA ALA A 247 1.56 0.28 -12.50
C ALA A 247 2.92 -0.13 -13.09
N PRO A 248 3.55 0.69 -13.95
CA PRO A 248 4.81 0.30 -14.57
C PRO A 248 5.96 0.22 -13.57
N GLY A 249 6.95 -0.59 -13.91
CA GLY A 249 8.13 -0.80 -13.10
C GLY A 249 7.87 -1.72 -11.90
N GLY A 250 8.86 -2.54 -11.59
CA GLY A 250 8.93 -3.27 -10.34
C GLY A 250 9.35 -2.34 -9.21
N GLY A 251 9.35 -2.87 -7.98
CA GLY A 251 9.84 -2.14 -6.82
C GLY A 251 11.29 -1.67 -7.03
N GLY A 252 11.51 -0.37 -6.90
CA GLY A 252 12.79 0.31 -7.05
C GLY A 252 13.34 0.86 -5.73
N THR A 253 14.27 1.82 -5.83
CA THR A 253 14.78 2.59 -4.68
C THR A 253 14.78 4.08 -4.96
N VAL A 254 14.54 4.90 -3.93
CA VAL A 254 14.78 6.36 -3.97
C VAL A 254 15.57 6.82 -2.77
N GLY A 255 16.63 7.58 -3.02
CA GLY A 255 17.60 7.97 -2.02
C GLY A 255 18.87 8.49 -2.68
N PHE A 256 20.01 7.88 -2.39
CA PHE A 256 21.32 8.34 -2.86
C PHE A 256 21.98 7.32 -3.79
N LEU A 257 22.80 7.84 -4.71
CA LEU A 257 23.63 7.02 -5.58
C LEU A 257 24.83 6.50 -4.79
N GLU A 258 25.10 5.20 -4.92
CA GLU A 258 26.29 4.53 -4.42
C GLU A 258 26.82 3.63 -5.55
N ASP A 259 27.91 4.07 -6.17
CA ASP A 259 28.49 3.48 -7.38
C ASP A 259 27.48 3.32 -8.54
N LEU A 260 27.05 2.08 -8.81
CA LEU A 260 26.09 1.72 -9.86
C LEU A 260 24.73 1.32 -9.27
N SER A 261 24.44 1.74 -8.03
CA SER A 261 23.21 1.42 -7.32
C SER A 261 22.57 2.67 -6.72
N VAL A 262 21.27 2.61 -6.49
CA VAL A 262 20.58 3.61 -5.67
C VAL A 262 20.12 2.95 -4.37
N CYS A 263 20.39 3.61 -3.25
CA CYS A 263 20.10 3.12 -1.91
C CYS A 263 19.02 3.99 -1.26
N GLY A 264 17.96 3.38 -0.75
CA GLY A 264 16.89 4.11 -0.06
C GLY A 264 15.57 3.36 0.08
N GLY A 265 14.46 4.11 0.14
CA GLY A 265 13.11 3.58 0.34
C GLY A 265 12.56 2.87 -0.90
N LEU A 266 11.59 1.96 -0.71
CA LEU A 266 10.97 1.21 -1.82
C LEU A 266 10.20 2.16 -2.72
N TYR A 267 10.66 2.34 -3.95
CA TYR A 267 10.18 3.38 -4.87
C TYR A 267 9.36 2.81 -6.03
N HIS A 268 8.39 3.60 -6.48
CA HIS A 268 7.56 3.31 -7.64
C HIS A 268 7.36 4.55 -8.51
N PRO A 269 7.46 4.42 -9.85
CA PRO A 269 7.18 5.52 -10.76
C PRO A 269 5.69 5.63 -11.16
N ASP A 270 5.35 6.71 -11.86
CA ASP A 270 4.07 6.85 -12.58
C ASP A 270 4.09 6.16 -13.95
N GLU A 271 2.95 6.21 -14.68
CA GLU A 271 2.80 5.62 -16.01
C GLU A 271 3.81 6.13 -17.07
N ASN A 272 4.42 7.29 -16.82
CA ASN A 272 5.43 7.92 -17.67
C ASN A 272 6.86 7.74 -17.12
N TYR A 273 7.05 6.82 -16.17
CA TYR A 273 8.33 6.56 -15.50
C TYR A 273 8.92 7.75 -14.72
N ARG A 274 8.09 8.70 -14.29
CA ARG A 274 8.51 9.81 -13.41
C ARG A 274 8.36 9.42 -11.94
N PRO A 275 9.12 10.03 -11.02
CA PRO A 275 8.97 9.79 -9.60
C PRO A 275 7.56 10.00 -9.09
N LEU A 276 6.99 8.98 -8.46
CA LEU A 276 5.62 9.04 -7.93
C LEU A 276 5.62 8.89 -6.41
N TRP A 277 6.00 7.73 -5.88
CA TRP A 277 5.92 7.46 -4.45
C TRP A 277 6.97 6.48 -3.97
N TRP A 278 7.19 6.44 -2.65
CA TRP A 278 7.98 5.41 -2.00
C TRP A 278 7.48 5.08 -0.61
N ASN A 279 7.75 3.86 -0.14
CA ASN A 279 7.48 3.42 1.23
C ASN A 279 8.74 3.54 2.12
N GLY A 280 8.54 3.79 3.41
CA GLY A 280 9.61 3.78 4.43
C GLY A 280 9.92 5.14 5.05
N GLY A 281 9.21 6.21 4.69
CA GLY A 281 9.41 7.55 5.22
C GLY A 281 10.73 8.21 4.80
N VAL A 282 11.26 9.10 5.64
CA VAL A 282 12.47 9.91 5.37
C VAL A 282 13.74 9.42 6.07
N THR A 283 13.67 8.36 6.87
CA THR A 283 14.82 7.82 7.63
C THR A 283 15.51 6.70 6.87
N MET A 284 16.82 6.51 7.07
CA MET A 284 17.60 5.45 6.41
C MET A 284 17.10 4.05 6.79
N ASN A 285 16.77 3.84 8.06
CA ASN A 285 16.15 2.61 8.56
C ASN A 285 15.32 2.97 9.81
N LYS A 286 14.00 2.79 9.73
CA LYS A 286 13.07 3.15 10.82
C LYS A 286 13.07 2.15 11.99
N TYR A 287 13.67 0.98 11.81
CA TYR A 287 13.66 -0.11 12.79
C TYR A 287 14.85 -0.06 13.75
N THR A 288 15.85 0.77 13.47
CA THR A 288 17.10 0.83 14.24
C THR A 288 17.41 2.25 14.73
N PRO A 289 18.00 2.40 15.92
CA PRO A 289 18.50 3.69 16.38
C PRO A 289 19.52 4.31 15.42
N GLU A 290 20.40 3.49 14.82
CA GLU A 290 21.45 3.89 13.89
C GLU A 290 20.89 4.37 12.54
N GLY A 291 19.70 3.87 12.17
CA GLY A 291 18.99 4.21 10.94
C GLY A 291 18.19 5.50 10.98
N LYS A 292 18.15 6.17 12.14
CA LYS A 292 17.37 7.42 12.34
C LYS A 292 17.91 8.62 11.54
N GLY A 293 19.09 8.52 10.94
CA GLY A 293 19.58 9.54 10.01
C GLY A 293 18.65 9.70 8.81
N MET A 294 18.57 10.92 8.26
CA MET A 294 17.69 11.22 7.13
C MET A 294 18.25 10.70 5.81
N LEU A 295 17.40 10.09 4.98
CA LEU A 295 17.71 9.72 3.60
C LEU A 295 18.01 10.96 2.77
N ASN A 296 19.19 11.02 2.15
CA ASN A 296 19.48 12.04 1.15
C ASN A 296 18.80 11.68 -0.17
N LEU A 297 17.69 12.36 -0.49
CA LEU A 297 16.90 12.11 -1.71
C LEU A 297 17.51 12.87 -2.89
N THR A 298 18.24 12.16 -3.74
CA THR A 298 18.95 12.72 -4.90
C THR A 298 18.71 11.94 -6.19
N HIS A 299 18.56 10.61 -6.09
CA HIS A 299 18.43 9.69 -7.20
C HIS A 299 17.32 8.68 -6.95
N TRP A 300 16.83 8.09 -8.02
CA TRP A 300 15.93 6.94 -8.01
C TRP A 300 16.46 5.86 -8.96
N ALA A 301 16.13 4.61 -8.67
CA ALA A 301 16.30 3.48 -9.58
C ALA A 301 15.00 2.68 -9.65
N THR A 302 14.65 2.16 -10.83
CA THR A 302 13.44 1.32 -11.01
C THR A 302 13.77 0.01 -11.71
N ASP A 303 13.13 -1.07 -11.29
CA ASP A 303 13.24 -2.36 -11.99
C ASP A 303 12.35 -2.35 -13.24
N ARG A 304 12.94 -2.39 -14.44
CA ARG A 304 12.19 -2.50 -15.71
C ARG A 304 12.32 -3.86 -16.38
N ASP A 305 13.14 -4.75 -15.85
CA ASP A 305 13.42 -6.06 -16.44
C ASP A 305 12.64 -7.19 -15.76
N PHE A 306 12.25 -7.00 -14.50
CA PHE A 306 11.43 -7.93 -13.71
C PHE A 306 12.05 -9.31 -13.50
N ASP A 307 13.36 -9.43 -13.70
CA ASP A 307 14.10 -10.69 -13.66
C ASP A 307 15.56 -10.43 -13.30
N GLY A 308 16.14 -11.27 -12.43
CA GLY A 308 17.57 -11.26 -12.12
C GLY A 308 18.09 -9.94 -11.55
N MET A 309 17.27 -9.25 -10.75
CA MET A 309 17.67 -8.02 -10.06
C MET A 309 18.65 -8.33 -8.93
N ARG A 310 19.71 -7.52 -8.83
CA ARG A 310 20.64 -7.57 -7.69
C ARG A 310 20.20 -6.55 -6.65
N TRP A 311 19.98 -7.05 -5.44
CA TRP A 311 19.65 -6.26 -4.26
C TRP A 311 20.73 -6.42 -3.20
N GLU A 312 21.07 -5.31 -2.55
CA GLU A 312 21.73 -5.35 -1.25
C GLU A 312 20.70 -5.09 -0.15
N TRP A 313 20.69 -5.98 0.84
CA TRP A 313 19.75 -5.94 1.94
C TRP A 313 20.05 -4.79 2.90
N GLU A 314 18.98 -4.22 3.46
CA GLU A 314 19.06 -3.22 4.51
C GLU A 314 19.87 -3.74 5.72
N GLN A 315 20.69 -2.86 6.26
CA GLN A 315 21.48 -3.05 7.49
C GLN A 315 21.07 -1.98 8.50
N ALA A 316 21.63 -2.03 9.71
CA ALA A 316 21.26 -1.10 10.78
C ALA A 316 21.40 0.39 10.40
N ALA A 317 22.39 0.74 9.56
CA ALA A 317 22.65 2.13 9.14
C ALA A 317 22.62 2.33 7.62
N LYS A 318 22.21 1.32 6.84
CA LYS A 318 22.22 1.37 5.38
C LYS A 318 20.87 0.84 4.84
N PRO A 319 20.13 1.60 4.01
CA PRO A 319 18.88 1.14 3.42
C PRO A 319 19.12 0.04 2.37
N PHE A 320 18.03 -0.48 1.80
CA PHE A 320 18.10 -1.34 0.61
C PHE A 320 18.75 -0.63 -0.56
N CYS A 321 19.55 -1.35 -1.35
CA CYS A 321 20.12 -0.83 -2.60
C CYS A 321 19.74 -1.71 -3.79
N LEU A 322 19.30 -1.07 -4.87
CA LEU A 322 19.02 -1.72 -6.15
C LEU A 322 20.18 -1.48 -7.11
N PHE A 323 20.70 -2.56 -7.68
CA PHE A 323 21.64 -2.56 -8.80
C PHE A 323 20.86 -2.95 -10.06
N PRO A 324 20.36 -1.97 -10.84
CA PRO A 324 19.64 -2.27 -12.06
C PRO A 324 20.58 -2.90 -13.11
N LYS A 325 20.02 -3.69 -14.03
CA LYS A 325 20.80 -4.31 -15.12
C LYS A 325 21.33 -3.28 -16.12
N ASP A 326 20.58 -2.20 -16.35
CA ASP A 326 20.98 -1.08 -17.18
C ASP A 326 20.92 0.23 -16.38
N PRO A 327 22.02 0.59 -15.68
CA PRO A 327 22.08 1.82 -14.90
C PRO A 327 21.84 3.10 -15.71
N VAL A 328 22.13 3.11 -17.02
CA VAL A 328 21.93 4.28 -17.87
C VAL A 328 20.44 4.51 -18.15
N ARG A 329 19.68 3.42 -18.30
CA ARG A 329 18.22 3.46 -18.53
C ARG A 329 17.43 3.63 -17.23
N ASP A 330 17.87 2.97 -16.16
CA ASP A 330 17.03 2.70 -14.99
C ASP A 330 17.37 3.54 -13.75
N ILE A 331 18.49 4.27 -13.76
CA ILE A 331 18.83 5.27 -12.74
C ILE A 331 18.54 6.67 -13.27
N GLY A 332 17.89 7.50 -12.46
CA GLY A 332 17.68 8.90 -12.76
C GLY A 332 17.96 9.80 -11.57
N GLU A 333 18.24 11.06 -11.87
CA GLU A 333 18.32 12.12 -10.87
C GLU A 333 16.92 12.67 -10.56
N LEU A 334 16.65 12.94 -9.29
CA LEU A 334 15.50 13.76 -8.90
C LEU A 334 15.71 15.19 -9.41
N THR A 335 14.66 15.77 -9.96
CA THR A 335 14.61 17.16 -10.41
C THR A 335 14.78 18.14 -9.23
N PRO A 336 15.12 19.42 -9.48
CA PRO A 336 15.21 20.42 -8.42
C PRO A 336 13.94 20.55 -7.56
N VAL A 337 12.75 20.41 -8.18
CA VAL A 337 11.46 20.46 -7.48
C VAL A 337 11.28 19.24 -6.57
N GLU A 338 11.59 18.04 -7.06
CA GLU A 338 11.48 16.80 -6.27
C GLU A 338 12.47 16.78 -5.10
N ARG A 339 13.70 17.28 -5.30
CA ARG A 339 14.69 17.44 -4.20
C ARG A 339 14.20 18.43 -3.14
N GLU A 340 13.55 19.51 -3.58
CA GLU A 340 12.95 20.49 -2.67
C GLU A 340 11.78 19.89 -1.87
N HIS A 341 10.90 19.09 -2.50
CA HIS A 341 9.89 18.30 -1.78
C HIS A 341 10.55 17.39 -0.74
N GLY A 342 11.61 16.66 -1.12
CA GLY A 342 12.39 15.82 -0.21
C GLY A 342 12.91 16.56 1.02
N ARG A 343 13.46 17.77 0.84
CA ARG A 343 13.91 18.65 1.93
C ARG A 343 12.74 19.06 2.84
N GLN A 344 11.61 19.46 2.24
CA GLN A 344 10.42 19.85 2.98
C GLN A 344 9.85 18.69 3.81
N PHE A 345 9.89 17.46 3.31
CA PHE A 345 9.48 16.27 4.07
C PHE A 345 10.38 16.04 5.29
N GLN A 346 11.70 16.16 5.14
CA GLN A 346 12.63 16.02 6.27
C GLN A 346 12.41 17.12 7.33
N GLU A 347 12.13 18.36 6.91
CA GLU A 347 11.81 19.45 7.83
C GLU A 347 10.49 19.22 8.55
N ALA A 348 9.46 18.76 7.85
CA ALA A 348 8.18 18.40 8.45
C ALA A 348 8.38 17.29 9.49
N TRP A 349 9.15 16.25 9.18
CA TRP A 349 9.44 15.17 10.11
C TRP A 349 10.13 15.66 11.39
N LYS A 350 11.14 16.54 11.27
CA LYS A 350 11.85 17.13 12.41
C LYS A 350 10.94 17.99 13.29
N ARG A 351 9.97 18.72 12.71
CA ARG A 351 9.01 19.51 13.49
C ARG A 351 8.06 18.64 14.32
N LEU A 352 7.77 17.43 13.84
CA LEU A 352 6.98 16.43 14.57
C LEU A 352 7.76 15.75 15.70
N GLU A 353 9.05 16.07 15.87
CA GLU A 353 9.95 15.52 16.89
C GLU A 353 9.98 16.39 18.17
N GLY A 354 9.24 17.51 18.20
CA GLY A 354 9.15 18.42 19.35
C GLY A 354 8.40 17.80 20.54
N PRO A 355 8.63 18.29 21.78
CA PRO A 355 8.15 17.63 23.00
C PRO A 355 6.63 17.69 23.11
N ASN A 356 6.05 16.53 23.45
CA ASN A 356 4.65 16.37 23.87
C ASN A 356 4.31 17.22 25.10
#